data_AF-A0A7C1LUV0-F1
#
_entry.id   AF-A0A7C1LUV0-F1
#
_cell.length_a   1.000
_cell.length_b   1.000
_cell.length_c   1.000
_cell.angle_alpha   90.00
_cell.angle_beta   90.00
_cell.angle_gamma   90.00
#
_symmetry.space_group_name_H-M   'P 1'
#
loop_
_entity.id
_entity.type
_entity.pdbx_description
1 polymer ?
#
loop_
_entity_poly.entity_id
_entity_poly.type
_entity_poly.pdbx_seq_one_letter_code
_entity_poly.pdbx_strand_id
1 'polypeptide(L)'
;MSVFDDRGPVPKIIWPENLNEKAGLLIAMKTISLLMGDSVYQDSQGLGVGVNYFGILPFPDLKLNGLTYFFLIPEKKARGQAYASTITILINEEDRIFFYENMKYLRIIIDKAATQIQKEKEFQAQK
;
A
#
# COMPACT_ATOMS: atom_id res chain seq x y z
N MET A 1 -1.25 5.78 3.54
CA MET A 1 -0.06 5.13 2.98
C MET A 1 0.72 4.48 4.10
N SER A 2 1.08 3.22 3.92
CA SER A 2 1.82 2.42 4.89
C SER A 2 3.09 1.87 4.26
N VAL A 3 4.12 1.64 5.08
CA VAL A 3 5.43 1.15 4.64
C VAL A 3 5.93 0.11 5.64
N PHE A 4 6.59 -0.93 5.15
CA PHE A 4 7.34 -1.87 5.97
C PHE A 4 8.74 -1.33 6.22
N ASP A 5 8.99 -0.80 7.42
CA ASP A 5 10.32 -0.36 7.85
C ASP A 5 10.91 -1.30 8.90
N ASP A 6 12.02 -0.91 9.54
CA ASP A 6 12.72 -1.73 10.54
C ASP A 6 11.86 -2.09 11.77
N ARG A 7 10.75 -1.37 11.99
CA ARG A 7 9.77 -1.64 13.06
C ARG A 7 8.60 -2.51 12.58
N GLY A 8 8.60 -2.91 11.31
CA GLY A 8 7.53 -3.64 10.66
C GLY A 8 6.55 -2.74 9.87
N PRO A 9 5.31 -3.21 9.65
CA PRO A 9 4.28 -2.44 8.95
C PRO A 9 3.86 -1.21 9.75
N VAL A 10 4.10 -0.02 9.23
CA VAL A 10 3.72 1.23 9.89
C VAL A 10 2.96 2.18 8.95
N PRO A 11 1.92 2.88 9.43
CA PRO A 11 1.32 3.96 8.67
C PRO A 11 2.30 5.15 8.62
N LYS A 12 2.58 5.68 7.43
CA LYS A 12 3.44 6.86 7.23
C LYS A 12 2.64 8.13 6.95
N ILE A 13 1.54 7.98 6.21
CA ILE A 13 0.66 9.10 5.85
C ILE A 13 -0.78 8.65 6.07
N ILE A 14 -1.53 9.43 6.84
CA ILE A 14 -2.95 9.20 7.09
C ILE A 14 -3.67 10.49 6.72
N TRP A 15 -4.70 10.38 5.88
CA TRP A 15 -5.54 11.50 5.51
C TRP A 15 -6.98 11.02 5.30
N PRO A 16 -7.99 11.72 5.87
CA PRO A 16 -7.87 12.82 6.84
C PRO A 16 -7.23 12.38 8.17
N GLU A 17 -6.63 13.32 8.92
CA GLU A 17 -5.89 13.05 10.17
C GLU A 17 -6.77 12.56 11.35
N ASN A 18 -8.07 12.38 11.12
CA ASN A 18 -9.04 11.94 12.12
C ASN A 18 -9.10 10.41 12.30
N LEU A 19 -8.37 9.64 11.49
CA LEU A 19 -8.32 8.19 11.67
C LEU A 19 -7.53 7.85 12.93
N ASN A 20 -8.14 7.06 13.81
CA ASN A 20 -7.50 6.58 15.03
C ASN A 20 -6.16 5.88 14.72
N GLU A 21 -5.11 6.22 15.46
CA GLU A 21 -3.77 5.64 15.30
C GLU A 21 -3.76 4.11 15.30
N LYS A 22 -4.54 3.48 16.20
CA LYS A 22 -4.69 2.02 16.25
C LYS A 22 -5.32 1.45 14.99
N ALA A 23 -6.29 2.17 14.42
CA ALA A 23 -6.91 1.79 13.15
C ALA A 23 -5.91 1.88 12.00
N GLY A 24 -5.12 2.95 11.95
CA GLY A 24 -4.03 3.11 10.98
C GLY A 24 -2.99 1.99 11.05
N LEU A 25 -2.59 1.60 12.26
CA LEU A 25 -1.66 0.49 12.47
C LEU A 25 -2.26 -0.86 12.06
N LEU A 26 -3.51 -1.14 12.43
CA LEU A 26 -4.21 -2.36 12.04
C LEU A 26 -4.30 -2.48 10.51
N ILE A 27 -4.62 -1.38 9.83
CA ILE A 27 -4.67 -1.32 8.37
C ILE A 27 -3.28 -1.56 7.77
N ALA A 28 -2.24 -0.88 8.30
CA ALA A 28 -0.87 -1.08 7.84
C ALA A 28 -0.42 -2.54 7.97
N MET A 29 -0.66 -3.15 9.13
CA MET A 29 -0.33 -4.54 9.39
C MET A 29 -1.06 -5.48 8.44
N LYS A 30 -2.39 -5.39 8.35
CA LYS A 30 -3.18 -6.32 7.54
C LYS A 30 -2.83 -6.22 6.06
N THR A 31 -2.70 -5.00 5.53
CA THR A 31 -2.40 -4.78 4.12
C THR A 31 -1.02 -5.31 3.75
N ILE A 32 0.02 -4.92 4.51
CA ILE A 32 1.39 -5.32 4.20
C ILE A 32 1.64 -6.81 4.47
N SER A 33 1.11 -7.37 5.56
CA SER A 33 1.29 -8.79 5.87
C SER A 33 0.66 -9.70 4.83
N LEU A 34 -0.51 -9.33 4.29
CA LEU A 34 -1.14 -10.09 3.21
C LEU A 34 -0.23 -10.15 1.98
N LEU A 35 0.44 -9.05 1.66
CA LEU A 35 1.31 -8.91 0.49
C LEU A 35 2.64 -9.65 0.66
N MET A 36 3.23 -9.57 1.86
CA MET A 36 4.44 -10.33 2.21
C MET A 36 4.21 -11.85 2.20
N GLY A 37 2.97 -12.27 2.47
CA GLY A 37 2.55 -13.67 2.43
C GLY A 37 2.17 -14.18 1.04
N ASP A 38 2.03 -13.30 0.05
CA ASP A 38 1.68 -13.70 -1.32
C ASP A 38 2.91 -14.27 -2.04
N SER A 39 2.78 -15.47 -2.60
CA SER A 39 3.88 -16.19 -3.26
C SER A 39 4.42 -15.43 -4.46
N VAL A 40 3.59 -14.60 -5.11
CA VAL A 40 4.01 -13.74 -6.22
C VAL A 40 5.06 -12.72 -5.79
N TYR A 41 5.00 -12.21 -4.55
CA TYR A 41 6.05 -11.34 -3.99
C TYR A 41 7.32 -12.12 -3.65
N GLN A 42 7.20 -13.35 -3.15
CA GLN A 42 8.35 -14.18 -2.78
C GLN A 42 9.10 -14.70 -4.02
N ASP A 43 8.38 -15.02 -5.09
CA ASP A 43 8.95 -15.57 -6.33
C ASP A 43 9.43 -14.49 -7.31
N SER A 44 8.99 -13.24 -7.15
CA SER A 44 9.40 -12.10 -8.00
C SER A 44 10.72 -11.43 -7.59
N GLN A 45 11.46 -12.02 -6.63
CA GLN A 45 12.80 -11.60 -6.17
C GLN A 45 13.92 -11.62 -7.24
N GLY A 46 13.59 -11.56 -8.54
CA GLY A 46 14.55 -11.50 -9.63
C GLY A 46 14.06 -10.82 -10.92
N LEU A 47 12.81 -10.35 -10.99
CA LEU A 47 12.27 -9.74 -12.20
C LEU A 47 11.71 -8.36 -11.81
N GLY A 48 12.34 -7.29 -12.30
CA GLY A 48 11.92 -5.90 -12.15
C GLY A 48 10.58 -5.57 -12.85
N VAL A 49 9.61 -6.47 -12.77
CA VAL A 49 8.26 -6.34 -13.29
C VAL A 49 7.34 -6.14 -12.10
N GLY A 50 6.90 -4.89 -11.92
CA GLY A 50 6.10 -4.43 -10.79
C GLY A 50 4.88 -5.31 -10.54
N VAL A 51 4.95 -6.11 -9.47
CA VAL A 51 3.79 -6.78 -8.90
C VAL A 51 2.95 -5.70 -8.20
N ASN A 52 2.17 -4.97 -8.97
CA ASN A 52 1.21 -4.01 -8.43
C ASN A 52 -0.04 -4.78 -8.04
N TYR A 53 -0.04 -5.33 -6.82
CA TYR A 53 -1.25 -5.94 -6.27
C TYR A 53 -2.27 -4.84 -5.99
N PHE A 54 -3.49 -5.06 -6.47
CA PHE A 54 -4.59 -4.12 -6.30
C PHE A 54 -5.87 -4.87 -5.97
N GLY A 55 -6.45 -4.58 -4.81
CA GLY A 55 -7.60 -5.32 -4.32
C GLY A 55 -8.38 -4.59 -3.23
N ILE A 56 -9.61 -5.03 -2.99
CA ILE A 56 -10.47 -4.54 -1.91
C ILE A 56 -10.27 -5.46 -0.70
N LEU A 57 -9.93 -4.86 0.44
CA LEU A 57 -9.75 -5.55 1.71
C LEU A 57 -10.76 -5.06 2.73
N PRO A 58 -11.57 -5.94 3.34
CA PRO A 58 -12.50 -5.55 4.39
C PRO A 58 -11.79 -5.36 5.73
N PHE A 59 -12.25 -4.38 6.51
CA PHE A 59 -11.86 -4.12 7.89
C PHE A 59 -13.11 -4.07 8.78
N PRO A 60 -13.73 -5.23 9.09
CA PRO A 60 -15.01 -5.28 9.80
C PRO A 60 -14.96 -4.60 11.18
N ASP A 61 -13.86 -4.78 11.91
CA ASP A 61 -13.66 -4.17 13.24
C ASP A 61 -13.68 -2.63 13.20
N LEU A 62 -13.42 -2.05 12.02
CA LEU A 62 -13.41 -0.61 11.79
C LEU A 62 -14.66 -0.15 11.03
N LYS A 63 -15.53 -1.06 10.57
CA LYS A 63 -16.63 -0.80 9.63
C LYS A 63 -16.17 -0.10 8.35
N LEU A 64 -14.98 -0.49 7.85
CA LEU A 64 -14.37 0.09 6.65
C LEU A 64 -14.07 -0.97 5.60
N ASN A 65 -14.07 -0.56 4.34
CA ASN A 65 -13.43 -1.27 3.24
C ASN A 65 -12.24 -0.47 2.73
N GLY A 66 -11.15 -1.16 2.40
CA GLY A 66 -9.93 -0.55 1.89
C GLY A 66 -9.59 -1.01 0.48
N LEU A 67 -9.63 -0.10 -0.48
CA LEU A 67 -9.05 -0.34 -1.80
C LEU A 67 -7.54 -0.11 -1.71
N THR A 68 -6.80 -1.20 -1.75
CA THR A 68 -5.37 -1.23 -1.45
C THR A 68 -4.56 -1.50 -2.72
N TYR A 69 -3.56 -0.66 -2.94
CA TYR A 69 -2.58 -0.78 -3.99
C TYR A 69 -1.20 -0.96 -3.37
N PHE A 70 -0.49 -2.00 -3.82
CA PHE A 70 0.86 -2.32 -3.39
C PHE A 70 1.90 -1.87 -4.40
N PHE A 71 3.04 -1.41 -3.90
CA PHE A 71 4.21 -1.06 -4.68
C PHE A 71 5.49 -1.13 -3.83
N LEU A 72 6.62 -1.15 -4.53
CA LEU A 72 7.94 -1.15 -3.90
C LEU A 72 8.58 0.23 -4.03
N ILE A 73 9.10 0.76 -2.93
CA ILE A 73 9.89 2.00 -2.95
C ILE A 73 11.37 1.61 -2.91
N PRO A 74 12.16 1.95 -3.94
CA PRO A 74 13.60 1.68 -3.94
C PRO A 74 14.29 2.31 -2.73
N GLU A 75 15.05 1.52 -1.98
CA GLU A 75 15.85 1.98 -0.85
C GLU A 75 17.07 1.07 -0.67
N LYS A 76 18.26 1.60 -0.96
CA LYS A 76 19.52 0.83 -0.92
C LYS A 76 19.84 0.27 0.46
N LYS A 77 19.37 0.93 1.52
CA LYS A 77 19.59 0.49 2.91
C LYS A 77 18.60 -0.59 3.37
N ALA A 78 17.52 -0.84 2.63
CA ALA A 78 16.50 -1.82 2.99
C ALA A 78 16.92 -3.25 2.63
N ARG A 79 16.43 -4.23 3.40
CA ARG A 79 16.57 -5.66 3.04
C ARG A 79 15.85 -5.92 1.72
N GLY A 80 16.57 -6.43 0.72
CA GLY A 80 16.03 -6.60 -0.64
C GLY A 80 16.03 -5.31 -1.48
N GLN A 81 16.74 -4.26 -1.03
CA GLN A 81 16.94 -2.98 -1.74
C GLN A 81 15.64 -2.18 -2.03
N ALA A 82 14.54 -2.51 -1.37
CA ALA A 82 13.28 -1.79 -1.47
C ALA A 82 12.41 -1.94 -0.21
N TYR A 83 11.58 -0.94 0.07
CA TYR A 83 10.53 -1.02 1.07
C TYR A 83 9.18 -1.43 0.45
N ALA A 84 8.56 -2.46 1.02
CA ALA A 84 7.18 -2.83 0.75
C ALA A 84 6.24 -1.71 1.21
N SER A 85 5.39 -1.20 0.32
CA SER A 85 4.55 -0.03 0.57
C SER A 85 3.13 -0.19 0.03
N THR A 86 2.16 0.41 0.70
CA THR A 86 0.75 0.39 0.28
C THR A 86 0.12 1.77 0.31
N ILE A 87 -0.75 2.04 -0.67
CA ILE A 87 -1.74 3.11 -0.62
C ILE A 87 -3.10 2.44 -0.46
N THR A 88 -3.84 2.84 0.58
CA THR A 88 -5.18 2.33 0.84
C THR A 88 -6.16 3.50 0.89
N ILE A 89 -7.17 3.46 0.03
CA ILE A 89 -8.34 4.35 0.11
C ILE A 89 -9.36 3.64 0.99
N LEU A 90 -9.90 4.34 1.97
CA LEU A 90 -10.89 3.80 2.91
C LEU A 90 -12.27 4.39 2.60
N ILE A 91 -13.29 3.55 2.65
CA ILE A 91 -14.71 3.94 2.63
C ILE A 91 -15.44 3.17 3.72
N ASN A 92 -16.63 3.63 4.10
CA ASN A 92 -17.48 2.87 5.02
C ASN A 92 -17.86 1.52 4.40
N GLU A 93 -18.09 0.54 5.25
CA GLU A 93 -18.45 -0.81 4.80
C GLU A 93 -19.70 -0.82 3.92
N GLU A 94 -20.67 0.03 4.25
CA GLU A 94 -21.95 0.21 3.55
C GLU A 94 -21.77 0.72 2.12
N ASP A 95 -20.69 1.47 1.86
CA ASP A 95 -20.43 2.13 0.57
C ASP A 95 -19.65 1.25 -0.42
N ARG A 96 -19.45 -0.05 -0.13
CA ARG A 96 -18.57 -0.95 -0.91
C ARG A 96 -18.81 -0.92 -2.42
N ILE A 97 -20.06 -0.68 -2.85
CA ILE A 97 -20.46 -0.57 -4.27
C ILE A 97 -19.62 0.50 -4.99
N PHE A 98 -19.31 1.61 -4.32
CA PHE A 98 -18.47 2.69 -4.85
C PHE A 98 -17.14 2.17 -5.38
N PHE A 99 -16.47 1.26 -4.65
CA PHE A 99 -15.23 0.68 -5.14
C PHE A 99 -15.44 -0.16 -6.37
N TYR A 100 -16.45 -1.02 -6.42
CA TYR A 100 -16.69 -1.87 -7.59
C TYR A 100 -16.97 -1.06 -8.86
N GLU A 101 -17.72 0.04 -8.73
CA GLU A 101 -18.04 0.94 -9.85
C GLU A 101 -16.84 1.76 -10.31
N ASN A 102 -16.01 2.23 -9.37
CA ASN A 102 -14.92 3.18 -9.66
C ASN A 102 -13.53 2.53 -9.68
N MET A 103 -13.44 1.21 -9.54
CA MET A 103 -12.19 0.47 -9.33
C MET A 103 -11.13 0.78 -10.39
N LYS A 104 -11.51 0.77 -11.67
CA LYS A 104 -10.59 1.00 -12.79
C LYS A 104 -10.03 2.42 -12.77
N TYR A 105 -10.87 3.41 -12.46
CA TYR A 105 -10.48 4.81 -12.38
C TYR A 105 -9.55 5.06 -11.19
N LEU A 106 -9.94 4.58 -10.00
CA LEU A 106 -9.15 4.70 -8.79
C LEU A 106 -7.78 4.02 -8.93
N ARG A 107 -7.73 2.85 -9.59
CA ARG A 107 -6.46 2.17 -9.90
C ARG A 107 -5.49 3.09 -10.65
N ILE A 108 -5.96 3.76 -11.70
CA ILE A 108 -5.11 4.64 -12.52
C ILE A 108 -4.58 5.82 -11.68
N ILE A 109 -5.40 6.39 -10.81
CA ILE A 109 -4.97 7.49 -9.93
C ILE A 109 -3.92 7.02 -8.94
N ILE A 110 -4.18 5.90 -8.25
CA ILE A 110 -3.26 5.39 -7.22
C ILE A 110 -1.94 4.94 -7.86
N ASP A 111 -1.99 4.30 -9.02
CA ASP A 111 -0.82 3.88 -9.80
C ASP A 111 0.06 5.07 -10.19
N LYS A 112 -0.54 6.16 -10.66
CA LYS A 112 0.18 7.41 -10.94
C LYS A 112 0.83 7.99 -9.68
N ALA A 113 0.13 7.99 -8.55
CA ALA A 113 0.67 8.48 -7.28
C ALA A 113 1.86 7.62 -6.80
N ALA A 114 1.72 6.29 -6.84
CA ALA A 114 2.79 5.35 -6.50
C ALA A 114 4.02 5.55 -7.39
N THR A 115 3.82 5.68 -8.71
CA THR A 115 4.89 5.95 -9.68
C THR A 115 5.62 7.25 -9.38
N GLN A 116 4.90 8.32 -9.00
CA GLN A 116 5.52 9.59 -8.62
C GLN A 116 6.37 9.45 -7.34
N ILE A 117 5.87 8.72 -6.34
CA ILE A 117 6.59 8.45 -5.10
C ILE A 117 7.89 7.68 -5.38
N GLN A 118 7.83 6.66 -6.24
CA GLN A 118 9.01 5.87 -6.64
C GLN A 118 10.06 6.76 -7.33
N LYS A 119 9.65 7.55 -8.32
CA LYS A 119 10.55 8.45 -9.07
C LYS A 119 11.23 9.48 -8.18
N GLU A 120 10.48 10.10 -7.26
CA GLU A 120 11.06 11.08 -6.33
C GLU A 120 12.11 10.41 -5.42
N LYS A 121 11.85 9.20 -4.94
CA LYS A 121 12.81 8.46 -4.11
C LYS A 121 14.05 8.02 -4.86
N GLU A 122 13.91 7.58 -6.12
CA GLU A 122 15.05 7.27 -6.98
C GLU A 122 15.92 8.51 -7.24
N PHE A 123 15.32 9.68 -7.43
CA PHE A 123 16.04 10.93 -7.62
C PHE A 123 16.83 11.34 -6.37
N GLN A 124 16.24 11.21 -5.18
CA GLN A 124 16.92 11.51 -3.91
C GLN A 124 18.06 10.53 -3.62
N ALA A 125 17.99 9.28 -4.10
CA ALA A 125 19.03 8.27 -3.89
C ALA A 125 20.25 8.39 -4.83
N GLN A 126 20.20 9.32 -5.80
CA GLN A 126 21.29 9.63 -6.75
C GLN A 126 22.09 10.89 -6.38
N LYS A 127 21.59 11.70 -5.44
CA LYS A 127 22.32 12.82 -4.84
C LYS A 127 23.14 12.36 -3.65
#